data_AF-A0A438CG78-F1
#
_entry.id   AF-A0A438CG78-F1
#
_cell.length_a   1.000
_cell.length_b   1.000
_cell.length_c   1.000
_cell.angle_alpha   90.00
_cell.angle_beta   90.00
_cell.angle_gamma   90.00
#
_symmetry.space_group_name_H-M   'P 1'
#
loop_
_entity.id
_entity.type
_entity.pdbx_description
1 polymer ?
#
loop_
_entity_poly.entity_id
_entity_poly.type
_entity_poly.pdbx_seq_one_letter_code
_entity_poly.pdbx_strand_id
1 'polypeptide(L)'
;MVKKSKKSKSKRVPLKKKYKIIRKVKEHQRKKAKEAKKLGGKHKNKVEKDPGIPNDWPFKEQELKALEARRARALEELEQKKAARKERAQKRKLGLLKDDDMSKLADMASAKEQDFEEGKVSEEPMRTGKNKDNSDRAFYKELVEVVEASDVILEVLDARDPLGTRCVDMEKMVMRSGPNKHLVLLLNKIDLVPREAVEKWLKYLREELPAVAFKCSTQEQRTKLGWRSKSKAAKPSNILQTSDCLGAETLIKLLKNYSRSHEVLNSISFLS
;
A
#
# COMPACT_ATOMS: atom_id res chain seq x y z
N MET A 1 15.94 -18.31 56.72
CA MET A 1 14.62 -17.63 56.54
C MET A 1 14.82 -16.29 55.85
N VAL A 2 14.41 -16.14 54.59
CA VAL A 2 14.56 -14.86 53.86
C VAL A 2 13.52 -13.87 54.38
N LYS A 3 13.99 -12.74 54.94
CA LYS A 3 13.15 -11.66 55.47
C LYS A 3 12.35 -11.03 54.33
N LYS A 4 11.05 -11.36 54.21
CA LYS A 4 10.13 -10.71 53.27
C LYS A 4 10.04 -9.22 53.60
N SER A 5 10.42 -8.36 52.66
CA SER A 5 10.30 -6.90 52.75
C SER A 5 8.84 -6.50 53.00
N LYS A 6 8.54 -5.97 54.19
CA LYS A 6 7.18 -5.62 54.63
C LYS A 6 6.64 -4.31 54.03
N LYS A 7 7.29 -3.71 53.02
CA LYS A 7 6.99 -2.34 52.56
C LYS A 7 6.97 -2.14 51.04
N SER A 8 6.65 -3.16 50.23
CA SER A 8 6.47 -2.93 48.79
C SER A 8 5.19 -2.13 48.52
N LYS A 9 5.31 -0.90 48.00
CA LYS A 9 4.14 -0.11 47.58
C LYS A 9 3.42 -0.81 46.44
N SER A 10 2.08 -0.85 46.52
CA SER A 10 1.26 -1.43 45.45
C SER A 10 1.43 -0.63 44.15
N LYS A 11 1.58 -1.35 43.03
CA LYS A 11 1.57 -0.78 41.68
C LYS A 11 0.15 -0.39 41.22
N ARG A 12 -0.89 -0.77 41.97
CA ARG A 12 -2.29 -0.45 41.66
C ARG A 12 -2.54 1.04 41.81
N VAL A 13 -3.03 1.67 40.75
CA VAL A 13 -3.33 3.10 40.72
C VAL A 13 -4.84 3.31 40.92
N PRO A 14 -5.28 4.08 41.93
CA PRO A 14 -6.69 4.45 42.08
C PRO A 14 -7.20 5.22 40.86
N LEU A 15 -8.46 5.00 40.47
CA LEU A 15 -9.10 5.69 39.34
C LEU A 15 -8.98 7.22 39.44
N LYS A 16 -9.20 7.79 40.64
CA LYS A 16 -9.01 9.22 40.91
C LYS A 16 -7.61 9.72 40.52
N LYS A 17 -6.57 8.93 40.77
CA LYS A 17 -5.17 9.26 40.42
C LYS A 17 -4.95 9.12 38.92
N LYS A 18 -5.52 8.10 38.27
CA LYS A 18 -5.47 7.91 36.80
C LYS A 18 -6.08 9.10 36.06
N TYR A 19 -7.31 9.51 36.42
CA TYR A 19 -7.97 10.66 35.79
C TYR A 19 -7.25 11.99 36.08
N LYS A 20 -6.67 12.16 37.28
CA LYS A 20 -5.84 13.32 37.60
C LYS A 20 -4.57 13.39 36.72
N ILE A 21 -3.92 12.26 36.47
CA ILE A 21 -2.75 12.18 35.57
C ILE A 21 -3.15 12.53 34.13
N ILE A 22 -4.23 11.93 33.61
CA ILE A 22 -4.72 12.20 32.25
C ILE A 22 -5.03 13.70 32.07
N ARG A 23 -5.73 14.30 33.04
CA ARG A 23 -6.04 15.74 33.02
C ARG A 23 -4.77 16.59 33.01
N LYS A 24 -3.78 16.28 33.85
CA LYS A 24 -2.49 16.98 33.90
C LYS A 24 -1.68 16.84 32.60
N VAL A 25 -1.64 15.65 32.01
CA VAL A 25 -0.93 15.41 30.73
C VAL A 25 -1.58 16.20 29.61
N LYS A 26 -2.92 16.15 29.52
CA LYS A 26 -3.69 16.91 28.53
C LYS A 26 -3.45 18.41 28.66
N GLU A 27 -3.46 18.92 29.88
CA GLU A 27 -3.20 20.34 30.17
C GLU A 27 -1.76 20.75 29.80
N HIS A 28 -0.77 19.91 30.15
CA HIS A 28 0.62 20.14 29.80
C HIS A 28 0.86 20.12 28.28
N GLN A 29 0.28 19.15 27.55
CA GLN A 29 0.35 19.11 26.09
C GLN A 29 -0.34 20.33 25.46
N ARG A 30 -1.50 20.75 25.99
CA ARG A 30 -2.18 21.97 25.56
C ARG A 30 -1.30 23.21 25.79
N LYS A 31 -0.59 23.28 26.91
CA LYS A 31 0.34 24.38 27.22
C LYS A 31 1.55 24.37 26.26
N LYS A 32 2.20 23.22 26.06
CA LYS A 32 3.29 23.06 25.08
C LYS A 32 2.88 23.44 23.66
N ALA A 33 1.68 23.04 23.23
CA ALA A 33 1.17 23.41 21.92
C ALA A 33 0.93 24.93 21.79
N LYS A 34 0.44 25.59 22.87
CA LYS A 34 0.31 27.05 22.90
C LYS A 34 1.66 27.75 22.91
N GLU A 35 2.65 27.24 23.66
CA GLU A 35 4.02 27.77 23.69
C GLU A 35 4.72 27.59 22.34
N ALA A 36 4.59 26.43 21.70
CA ALA A 36 5.11 26.17 20.35
C ALA A 36 4.47 27.07 19.30
N LYS A 37 3.17 27.36 19.42
CA LYS A 37 2.48 28.34 18.56
C LYS A 37 2.88 29.79 18.85
N LYS A 38 3.16 30.14 20.11
CA LYS A 38 3.68 31.48 20.51
C LYS A 38 5.12 31.70 20.08
N LEU A 39 5.93 30.65 20.04
CA LEU A 39 7.25 30.62 19.39
C LEU A 39 7.16 30.67 17.85
N GLY A 40 5.99 31.04 17.32
CA GLY A 40 5.66 31.03 15.91
C GLY A 40 6.70 31.70 15.02
N GLY A 41 7.03 31.01 13.92
CA GLY A 41 7.31 31.67 12.66
C GLY A 41 8.74 32.11 12.37
N LYS A 42 9.77 31.64 13.11
CA LYS A 42 11.18 31.93 12.73
C LYS A 42 12.15 30.74 12.76
N HIS A 43 11.67 29.51 12.90
CA HIS A 43 12.44 28.42 12.34
C HIS A 43 12.10 28.37 10.85
N LYS A 44 12.85 29.14 10.05
CA LYS A 44 13.10 28.76 8.65
C LYS A 44 13.27 27.25 8.66
N ASN A 45 12.52 26.51 7.85
CA ASN A 45 12.73 25.08 7.65
C ASN A 45 14.24 24.88 7.57
N LYS A 46 14.86 24.41 8.66
CA LYS A 46 16.27 24.08 8.64
C LYS A 46 16.24 22.88 7.75
N VAL A 47 16.55 23.09 6.46
CA VAL A 47 16.80 22.01 5.52
C VAL A 47 17.72 21.08 6.28
N GLU A 48 17.22 19.88 6.53
CA GLU A 48 17.93 18.87 7.31
C GLU A 48 19.30 18.74 6.65
N LYS A 49 20.33 19.18 7.37
CA LYS A 49 21.68 19.19 6.82
C LYS A 49 22.08 17.73 6.74
N ASP A 50 22.22 17.23 5.52
CA ASP A 50 22.75 15.90 5.28
C ASP A 50 24.09 15.81 6.04
N PRO A 51 24.25 14.87 6.99
CA PRO A 51 25.48 14.71 7.75
C PRO A 51 26.70 14.43 6.86
N GLY A 52 26.49 14.20 5.55
CA GLY A 52 27.53 14.14 4.56
C GLY A 52 28.37 12.87 4.71
N ILE A 53 29.36 12.74 3.85
CA ILE A 53 30.25 11.58 3.82
C ILE A 53 31.28 11.72 4.95
N PRO A 54 31.31 10.78 5.92
CA PRO A 54 32.28 10.79 7.01
C PRO A 54 33.73 10.81 6.52
N ASN A 55 34.64 11.41 7.29
CA ASN A 55 36.01 11.67 6.84
C ASN A 55 36.89 10.42 6.74
N ASP A 56 36.55 9.36 7.46
CA ASP A 56 37.36 8.12 7.52
C ASP A 56 37.11 7.19 6.34
N TRP A 57 36.35 7.63 5.33
CA TRP A 57 36.02 6.79 4.20
C TRP A 57 37.13 6.78 3.14
N PRO A 58 37.78 5.62 2.86
CA PRO A 58 38.98 5.54 2.01
C PRO A 58 38.79 6.05 0.58
N PHE A 59 37.55 6.07 0.07
CA PHE A 59 37.22 6.48 -1.31
C PHE A 59 36.47 7.83 -1.37
N LYS A 60 36.47 8.60 -0.28
CA LYS A 60 35.76 9.89 -0.17
C LYS A 60 36.08 10.85 -1.32
N GLU A 61 37.34 10.93 -1.73
CA GLU A 61 37.79 11.83 -2.81
C GLU A 61 37.24 11.40 -4.18
N GLN A 62 37.22 10.09 -4.45
CA GLN A 62 36.66 9.54 -5.68
C GLN A 62 35.14 9.76 -5.75
N GLU A 63 34.44 9.55 -4.63
CA GLU A 63 33.00 9.76 -4.55
C GLU A 63 32.63 11.24 -4.71
N LEU A 64 33.40 12.15 -4.11
CA LEU A 64 33.18 13.59 -4.23
C LEU A 64 33.32 14.04 -5.69
N LYS A 65 34.36 13.57 -6.38
CA LYS A 65 34.63 13.85 -7.79
C LYS A 65 33.53 13.28 -8.70
N ALA A 66 33.01 12.09 -8.41
CA ALA A 66 31.90 11.50 -9.15
C ALA A 66 30.59 12.28 -8.96
N LEU A 67 30.32 12.74 -7.73
CA LEU A 67 29.16 13.58 -7.42
C LEU A 67 29.23 14.95 -8.09
N GLU A 68 30.40 15.58 -8.10
CA GLU A 68 30.62 16.85 -8.80
C GLU A 68 30.45 16.70 -10.30
N ALA A 69 31.02 15.64 -10.91
CA ALA A 69 30.82 15.34 -12.32
C ALA A 69 29.34 15.13 -12.67
N ARG A 70 28.59 14.43 -11.80
CA ARG A 70 27.14 14.22 -11.97
C ARG A 70 26.35 15.52 -11.88
N ARG A 71 26.70 16.41 -10.94
CA ARG A 71 26.08 17.74 -10.81
C ARG A 71 26.41 18.64 -12.00
N ALA A 72 27.66 18.63 -12.48
CA ALA A 72 28.10 19.41 -13.63
C ALA A 72 27.34 19.00 -14.90
N ARG A 73 27.25 17.69 -15.19
CA ARG A 73 26.46 17.18 -16.33
C ARG A 73 24.99 17.58 -16.26
N ALA A 74 24.39 17.52 -15.07
CA ALA A 74 23.00 17.90 -14.89
C ALA A 74 22.75 19.40 -15.11
N LEU A 75 23.69 20.27 -14.71
CA LEU A 75 23.60 21.71 -14.96
C LEU A 75 23.81 22.03 -16.44
N GLU A 76 24.79 21.39 -17.08
CA GLU A 76 25.07 21.54 -18.51
C GLU A 76 23.87 21.11 -19.36
N GLU A 77 23.23 19.98 -19.05
CA GLU A 77 22.01 19.52 -19.74
C GLU A 77 20.85 20.52 -19.59
N LEU A 78 20.70 21.11 -18.40
CA LEU A 78 19.66 22.10 -18.12
C LEU A 78 19.92 23.42 -18.85
N GLU A 79 21.18 23.83 -18.96
CA GLU A 79 21.60 24.99 -19.73
C GLU A 79 21.42 24.77 -21.24
N GLN A 80 21.80 23.60 -21.77
CA GLN A 80 21.55 23.21 -23.15
C GLN A 80 20.05 23.19 -23.48
N LYS A 81 19.21 22.64 -22.59
CA LYS A 81 17.75 22.68 -22.75
C LYS A 81 17.20 24.11 -22.75
N LYS A 82 17.74 25.00 -21.91
CA LYS A 82 17.36 26.42 -21.90
C LYS A 82 17.82 27.15 -23.16
N ALA A 83 19.02 26.87 -23.65
CA ALA A 83 19.55 27.44 -24.89
C ALA A 83 18.73 26.98 -26.11
N ALA A 84 18.46 25.68 -26.23
CA ALA A 84 17.61 25.13 -27.29
C ALA A 84 16.19 25.71 -27.27
N ARG A 85 15.61 25.94 -26.07
CA ARG A 85 14.30 26.61 -25.94
C ARG A 85 14.35 28.06 -26.39
N LYS A 86 15.41 28.80 -26.07
CA LYS A 86 15.61 30.20 -26.51
C LYS A 86 15.84 30.29 -28.01
N GLU A 87 16.65 29.40 -28.58
CA GLU A 87 16.92 29.33 -30.02
C GLU A 87 15.64 29.01 -30.80
N ARG A 88 14.84 28.02 -30.35
CA ARG A 88 13.53 27.71 -30.94
C ARG A 88 12.58 28.91 -30.87
N ALA A 89 12.57 29.65 -29.76
CA ALA A 89 11.75 30.85 -29.62
C ALA A 89 12.23 31.99 -30.55
N GLN A 90 13.54 32.16 -30.73
CA GLN A 90 14.11 33.15 -31.65
C GLN A 90 13.85 32.79 -33.12
N LYS A 91 14.02 31.52 -33.52
CA LYS A 91 13.67 31.03 -34.87
C LYS A 91 12.20 31.26 -35.19
N ARG A 92 11.30 30.99 -34.22
CA ARG A 92 9.87 31.32 -34.35
C ARG A 92 9.61 32.82 -34.49
N LYS A 93 10.35 33.66 -33.77
CA LYS A 93 10.21 35.12 -33.84
C LYS A 93 10.75 35.72 -35.15
N LEU A 94 11.77 35.11 -35.75
CA LEU A 94 12.37 35.53 -37.04
C LEU A 94 11.62 34.98 -38.27
N GLY A 95 10.51 34.24 -38.09
CA GLY A 95 9.68 33.76 -39.20
C GLY A 95 10.34 32.70 -40.09
N LEU A 96 11.51 32.17 -39.69
CA LEU A 96 12.26 31.17 -40.45
C LEU A 96 11.77 29.76 -40.08
N LEU A 97 10.52 29.46 -40.37
CA LEU A 97 10.00 28.09 -40.33
C LEU A 97 10.45 27.40 -41.63
N LYS A 98 11.45 26.51 -41.54
CA LYS A 98 11.74 25.57 -42.63
C LYS A 98 10.70 24.46 -42.56
N ASP A 99 10.15 24.08 -43.71
CA ASP A 99 9.12 23.03 -43.85
C ASP A 99 9.55 21.66 -43.25
N ASP A 100 10.86 21.46 -43.06
CA ASP A 100 11.43 20.29 -42.37
C ASP A 100 11.00 20.15 -40.89
N ASP A 101 10.65 21.24 -40.21
CA ASP A 101 10.22 21.21 -38.80
C ASP A 101 8.74 20.77 -38.65
N MET A 102 7.91 20.94 -39.68
CA MET A 102 6.53 20.45 -39.68
C MET A 102 6.45 18.93 -39.85
N SER A 103 7.30 18.36 -40.71
CA SER A 103 7.39 16.90 -40.88
C SER A 103 7.87 16.22 -39.59
N LYS A 104 8.92 16.76 -38.93
CA LYS A 104 9.43 16.20 -37.68
C LYS A 104 8.47 16.36 -36.49
N LEU A 105 7.63 17.39 -36.50
CA LEU A 105 6.57 17.57 -35.50
C LEU A 105 5.41 16.59 -35.73
N ALA A 106 5.08 16.27 -36.98
CA ALA A 106 4.12 15.25 -37.35
C ALA A 106 4.63 13.84 -37.00
N ASP A 107 5.89 13.53 -37.29
CA ASP A 107 6.51 12.24 -36.91
C ASP A 107 6.59 12.08 -35.38
N MET A 108 6.88 13.15 -34.63
CA MET A 108 6.81 13.15 -33.17
C MET A 108 5.39 13.06 -32.62
N ALA A 109 4.39 13.58 -33.33
CA ALA A 109 2.98 13.46 -32.95
C ALA A 109 2.48 12.04 -33.19
N SER A 110 2.80 11.41 -34.32
CA SER A 110 2.46 10.01 -34.59
C SER A 110 3.22 9.03 -33.70
N ALA A 111 4.49 9.28 -33.37
CA ALA A 111 5.21 8.47 -32.39
C ALA A 111 4.59 8.59 -30.97
N LYS A 112 3.97 9.74 -30.66
CA LYS A 112 3.28 9.98 -29.39
C LYS A 112 1.83 9.48 -29.39
N GLU A 113 1.21 9.32 -30.55
CA GLU A 113 -0.08 8.64 -30.72
C GLU A 113 0.07 7.12 -30.64
N GLN A 114 1.14 6.54 -31.19
CA GLN A 114 1.45 5.11 -30.97
C GLN A 114 1.76 4.80 -29.49
N ASP A 115 2.35 5.75 -28.75
CA ASP A 115 2.56 5.65 -27.29
C ASP A 115 1.30 6.01 -26.46
N PHE A 116 0.20 6.41 -27.11
CA PHE A 116 -1.09 6.75 -26.49
C PHE A 116 -2.18 5.68 -26.71
N GLU A 117 -2.08 4.86 -27.76
CA GLU A 117 -2.91 3.65 -27.89
C GLU A 117 -2.44 2.49 -26.99
N GLU A 118 -1.18 2.46 -26.56
CA GLU A 118 -0.74 1.65 -25.42
C GLU A 118 -0.83 2.47 -24.12
N GLY A 119 -2.01 2.43 -23.50
CA GLY A 119 -2.42 3.25 -22.35
C GLY A 119 -1.39 3.36 -21.21
N LYS A 120 -0.68 4.49 -21.18
CA LYS A 120 0.24 4.88 -20.11
C LYS A 120 -0.31 6.10 -19.35
N VAL A 121 -0.93 5.85 -18.20
CA VAL A 121 -1.36 6.90 -17.27
C VAL A 121 -0.12 7.60 -16.71
N SER A 122 0.18 8.79 -17.22
CA SER A 122 1.21 9.68 -16.66
C SER A 122 0.65 10.43 -15.46
N GLU A 123 0.87 9.93 -14.25
CA GLU A 123 0.89 10.76 -13.04
C GLU A 123 2.35 11.09 -12.70
N GLU A 124 2.68 12.38 -12.79
CA GLU A 124 3.93 12.97 -12.31
C GLU A 124 4.10 12.74 -10.79
N PRO A 125 5.16 12.04 -10.31
CA PRO A 125 5.53 12.12 -8.92
C PRO A 125 6.70 13.08 -8.74
N MET A 126 6.45 14.04 -7.86
CA MET A 126 7.44 14.91 -7.24
C MET A 126 8.67 14.10 -6.79
N ARG A 127 9.85 14.48 -7.28
CA ARG A 127 11.14 13.86 -6.97
C ARG A 127 11.42 13.84 -5.46
N THR A 128 11.49 12.64 -4.88
CA THR A 128 12.21 12.38 -3.63
C THR A 128 12.87 11.00 -3.63
N GLY A 129 14.18 10.99 -3.87
CA GLY A 129 15.17 10.25 -3.08
C GLY A 129 15.15 8.71 -3.00
N LYS A 130 16.24 8.14 -3.57
CA LYS A 130 16.97 6.91 -3.21
C LYS A 130 16.43 5.60 -3.81
N ASN A 131 17.20 5.00 -4.75
CA ASN A 131 17.48 3.57 -5.08
C ASN A 131 16.56 2.41 -4.59
N LYS A 132 15.34 2.68 -4.17
CA LYS A 132 14.30 1.75 -3.73
C LYS A 132 13.23 1.59 -4.82
N ASP A 133 13.21 2.52 -5.78
CA ASP A 133 12.21 2.58 -6.86
C ASP A 133 12.28 1.39 -7.83
N ASN A 134 13.39 0.67 -7.94
CA ASN A 134 13.49 -0.42 -8.90
C ASN A 134 12.70 -1.67 -8.45
N SER A 135 12.67 -1.97 -7.15
CA SER A 135 11.87 -3.08 -6.61
C SER A 135 10.38 -2.73 -6.62
N ASP A 136 10.05 -1.51 -6.21
CA ASP A 136 8.65 -1.09 -6.08
C ASP A 136 8.00 -1.00 -7.47
N ARG A 137 8.73 -0.47 -8.46
CA ARG A 137 8.25 -0.43 -9.86
C ARG A 137 8.13 -1.81 -10.49
N ALA A 138 9.03 -2.74 -10.16
CA ALA A 138 8.92 -4.13 -10.61
C ALA A 138 7.69 -4.81 -10.00
N PHE A 139 7.44 -4.60 -8.70
CA PHE A 139 6.26 -5.11 -8.01
C PHE A 139 4.96 -4.56 -8.61
N TYR A 140 4.88 -3.26 -8.88
CA TYR A 140 3.72 -2.68 -9.55
C TYR A 140 3.51 -3.24 -10.96
N LYS A 141 4.58 -3.52 -11.70
CA LYS A 141 4.48 -4.15 -13.00
C LYS A 141 3.88 -5.55 -12.90
N GLU A 142 4.40 -6.37 -11.98
CA GLU A 142 3.88 -7.72 -11.71
C GLU A 142 2.43 -7.68 -11.24
N LEU A 143 2.06 -6.74 -10.36
CA LEU A 143 0.69 -6.54 -9.90
C LEU A 143 -0.26 -6.26 -11.06
N VAL A 144 0.13 -5.38 -11.99
CA VAL A 144 -0.68 -5.06 -13.17
C VAL A 144 -0.85 -6.30 -14.05
N GLU A 145 0.23 -7.03 -14.32
CA GLU A 145 0.18 -8.28 -15.09
C GLU A 145 -0.75 -9.32 -14.44
N VAL A 146 -0.69 -9.48 -13.11
CA VAL A 146 -1.58 -10.39 -12.36
C VAL A 146 -3.04 -9.95 -12.47
N VAL A 147 -3.31 -8.66 -12.34
CA VAL A 147 -4.68 -8.11 -12.42
C VAL A 147 -5.26 -8.27 -13.83
N GLU A 148 -4.46 -8.04 -14.86
CA GLU A 148 -4.85 -8.24 -16.25
C GLU A 148 -5.15 -9.71 -16.54
N ALA A 149 -4.31 -10.63 -16.05
CA ALA A 149 -4.46 -12.07 -16.26
C ALA A 149 -5.58 -12.72 -15.44
N SER A 150 -6.15 -12.05 -14.43
CA SER A 150 -7.09 -12.66 -13.48
C SER A 150 -8.50 -12.11 -13.59
N ASP A 151 -9.52 -12.96 -13.69
CA ASP A 151 -10.92 -12.50 -13.76
C ASP A 151 -11.52 -12.27 -12.36
N VAL A 152 -11.11 -13.10 -11.40
CA VAL A 152 -11.53 -13.00 -10.00
C VAL A 152 -10.32 -12.81 -9.12
N ILE A 153 -10.34 -11.74 -8.33
CA ILE A 153 -9.28 -11.34 -7.43
C ILE A 153 -9.79 -11.45 -6.00
N LEU A 154 -9.03 -12.15 -5.17
CA LEU A 154 -9.31 -12.33 -3.74
C LEU A 154 -8.33 -11.51 -2.93
N GLU A 155 -8.82 -10.46 -2.27
CA GLU A 155 -8.02 -9.67 -1.33
C GLU A 155 -8.16 -10.27 0.07
N VAL A 156 -7.04 -10.72 0.63
CA VAL A 156 -7.02 -11.42 1.92
C VAL A 156 -6.78 -10.41 3.05
N LEU A 157 -7.76 -10.28 3.94
CA LEU A 157 -7.71 -9.37 5.10
C LEU A 157 -7.50 -10.14 6.40
N ASP A 158 -6.79 -9.58 7.38
CA ASP A 158 -6.67 -10.16 8.74
C ASP A 158 -7.87 -9.72 9.60
N ALA A 159 -8.63 -10.66 10.16
CA ALA A 159 -9.83 -10.37 10.95
C ALA A 159 -9.59 -9.46 12.17
N ARG A 160 -8.35 -9.37 12.66
CA ARG A 160 -8.00 -8.52 13.80
C ARG A 160 -7.90 -7.04 13.45
N ASP A 161 -7.49 -6.74 12.21
CA ASP A 161 -7.36 -5.38 11.69
C ASP A 161 -7.65 -5.34 10.17
N PRO A 162 -8.91 -5.55 9.77
CA PRO A 162 -9.26 -5.64 8.36
C PRO A 162 -9.10 -4.33 7.60
N LEU A 163 -9.15 -3.18 8.28
CA LEU A 163 -8.91 -1.89 7.65
C LEU A 163 -7.41 -1.60 7.47
N GLY A 164 -6.56 -2.06 8.40
CA GLY A 164 -5.12 -1.90 8.29
C GLY A 164 -4.48 -2.78 7.22
N THR A 165 -5.07 -3.94 6.91
CA THR A 165 -4.58 -4.85 5.85
C THR A 165 -5.27 -4.65 4.50
N ARG A 166 -6.13 -3.62 4.37
CA ARG A 166 -6.88 -3.35 3.14
C ARG A 166 -6.19 -2.30 2.28
N CYS A 167 -6.12 -2.51 0.98
CA CYS A 167 -5.46 -1.60 0.04
C CYS A 167 -6.46 -1.00 -0.97
N VAL A 168 -7.09 0.12 -0.58
CA VAL A 168 -8.10 0.81 -1.41
C VAL A 168 -7.58 1.22 -2.79
N ASP A 169 -6.29 1.54 -2.90
CA ASP A 169 -5.69 1.94 -4.18
C ASP A 169 -5.62 0.77 -5.17
N MET A 170 -5.35 -0.44 -4.65
CA MET A 170 -5.40 -1.68 -5.43
C MET A 170 -6.82 -2.00 -5.87
N GLU A 171 -7.81 -1.82 -4.98
CA GLU A 171 -9.23 -2.04 -5.32
C GLU A 171 -9.68 -1.12 -6.47
N LYS A 172 -9.34 0.18 -6.40
CA LYS A 172 -9.65 1.15 -7.46
C LYS A 172 -8.95 0.79 -8.77
N MET A 173 -7.72 0.30 -8.69
CA MET A 173 -6.98 -0.14 -9.87
C MET A 173 -7.70 -1.31 -10.55
N VAL A 174 -8.08 -2.34 -9.79
CA VAL A 174 -8.84 -3.50 -10.28
C VAL A 174 -10.17 -3.08 -10.89
N MET A 175 -10.93 -2.20 -10.21
CA MET A 175 -12.20 -1.68 -10.71
C MET A 175 -12.05 -0.90 -12.02
N ARG A 176 -10.91 -0.23 -12.23
CA ARG A 176 -10.62 0.52 -13.46
C ARG A 176 -10.14 -0.39 -14.60
N SER A 177 -9.52 -1.53 -14.29
CA SER A 177 -9.01 -2.48 -15.29
C SER A 177 -10.12 -3.13 -16.13
N GLY A 178 -11.36 -3.17 -15.66
CA GLY A 178 -12.51 -3.51 -16.51
C GLY A 178 -13.75 -3.97 -15.74
N PRO A 179 -14.94 -3.90 -16.36
CA PRO A 179 -16.21 -4.25 -15.71
C PRO A 179 -16.36 -5.75 -15.41
N ASN A 180 -15.59 -6.60 -16.08
CA ASN A 180 -15.64 -8.05 -15.93
C ASN A 180 -14.71 -8.58 -14.82
N LYS A 181 -13.96 -7.69 -14.16
CA LYS A 181 -13.07 -8.06 -13.05
C LYS A 181 -13.87 -8.06 -11.76
N HIS A 182 -13.83 -9.16 -11.03
CA HIS A 182 -14.52 -9.30 -9.75
C HIS A 182 -13.53 -9.27 -8.59
N LEU A 183 -13.78 -8.39 -7.64
CA LEU A 183 -13.01 -8.30 -6.40
C LEU A 183 -13.83 -8.85 -5.23
N VAL A 184 -13.24 -9.77 -4.46
CA VAL A 184 -13.86 -10.41 -3.29
C VAL A 184 -12.94 -10.28 -2.09
N LEU A 185 -13.47 -9.78 -0.98
CA LEU A 185 -12.74 -9.68 0.28
C LEU A 185 -12.80 -11.00 1.05
N LEU A 186 -11.66 -11.52 1.45
CA LEU A 186 -11.53 -12.74 2.23
C LEU A 186 -11.01 -12.40 3.63
N LEU A 187 -11.92 -12.36 4.61
CA LEU A 187 -11.58 -12.09 6.00
C LEU A 187 -11.00 -13.36 6.66
N ASN A 188 -9.69 -13.45 6.76
CA ASN A 188 -8.93 -14.60 7.26
C ASN A 188 -8.68 -14.51 8.78
N LYS A 189 -8.37 -15.66 9.39
CA LYS A 189 -8.06 -15.81 10.83
C LYS A 189 -9.18 -15.39 11.78
N ILE A 190 -10.43 -15.65 11.38
CA ILE A 190 -11.62 -15.29 12.18
C ILE A 190 -11.67 -15.98 13.55
N ASP A 191 -10.89 -17.04 13.75
CA ASP A 191 -10.72 -17.74 15.03
C ASP A 191 -10.05 -16.89 16.11
N LEU A 192 -9.26 -15.89 15.71
CA LEU A 192 -8.55 -15.00 16.64
C LEU A 192 -9.45 -13.89 17.21
N VAL A 193 -10.68 -13.77 16.71
CA VAL A 193 -11.58 -12.65 16.99
C VAL A 193 -12.94 -13.19 17.45
N PRO A 194 -13.60 -12.55 18.44
CA PRO A 194 -14.93 -12.98 18.85
C PRO A 194 -15.93 -12.95 17.70
N ARG A 195 -16.85 -13.92 17.68
CA ARG A 195 -17.88 -14.07 16.64
C ARG A 195 -18.63 -12.77 16.34
N GLU A 196 -19.04 -12.07 17.38
CA GLU A 196 -19.79 -10.80 17.26
C GLU A 196 -19.01 -9.72 16.50
N ALA A 197 -17.69 -9.69 16.67
CA ALA A 197 -16.84 -8.75 15.95
C ALA A 197 -16.66 -9.18 14.49
N VAL A 198 -16.52 -10.49 14.20
CA VAL A 198 -16.49 -11.01 12.83
C VAL A 198 -17.79 -10.70 12.09
N GLU A 199 -18.95 -10.87 12.74
CA GLU A 199 -20.26 -10.55 12.15
C GLU A 199 -20.41 -9.05 11.86
N LYS A 200 -19.94 -8.18 12.78
CA LYS A 200 -19.90 -6.72 12.56
C LYS A 200 -18.97 -6.34 11.40
N TRP A 201 -17.80 -6.96 11.31
CA TRP A 201 -16.87 -6.72 10.20
C TRP A 201 -17.44 -7.17 8.87
N LEU A 202 -18.04 -8.36 8.80
CA LEU A 202 -18.70 -8.83 7.59
C LEU A 202 -19.84 -7.91 7.17
N LYS A 203 -20.63 -7.41 8.11
CA LYS A 203 -21.70 -6.45 7.80
C LYS A 203 -21.13 -5.17 7.19
N TYR A 204 -20.10 -4.60 7.82
CA TYR A 204 -19.43 -3.39 7.37
C TYR A 204 -18.79 -3.57 5.98
N LEU A 205 -17.99 -4.62 5.79
CA LEU A 205 -17.28 -4.85 4.52
C LEU A 205 -18.24 -5.14 3.35
N ARG A 206 -19.35 -5.82 3.61
CA ARG A 206 -20.38 -6.13 2.59
C ARG A 206 -21.17 -4.92 2.11
N GLU A 207 -21.08 -3.78 2.79
CA GLU A 207 -21.65 -2.52 2.28
C GLU A 207 -20.86 -2.02 1.05
N GLU A 208 -19.59 -2.39 0.93
CA GLU A 208 -18.70 -1.95 -0.14
C GLU A 208 -18.40 -3.06 -1.16
N LEU A 209 -17.98 -4.24 -0.69
CA LEU A 209 -17.52 -5.34 -1.54
C LEU A 209 -17.99 -6.71 -1.02
N PRO A 210 -18.19 -7.71 -1.90
CA PRO A 210 -18.51 -9.08 -1.46
C PRO A 210 -17.45 -9.61 -0.49
N ALA A 211 -17.85 -9.92 0.75
CA ALA A 211 -16.93 -10.38 1.78
C ALA A 211 -17.31 -11.77 2.35
N VAL A 212 -16.29 -12.64 2.45
CA VAL A 212 -16.39 -14.01 2.98
C VAL A 212 -15.48 -14.14 4.19
N ALA A 213 -16.02 -14.68 5.29
CA ALA A 213 -15.23 -15.04 6.46
C ALA A 213 -14.60 -16.42 6.27
N PHE A 214 -13.32 -16.54 6.59
CA PHE A 214 -12.55 -17.76 6.40
C PHE A 214 -11.78 -18.14 7.65
N LYS A 215 -11.92 -19.41 8.03
CA LYS A 215 -11.10 -20.07 9.05
C LYS A 215 -10.38 -21.23 8.39
N CYS A 216 -9.05 -21.24 8.43
CA CYS A 216 -8.27 -22.40 8.05
C CYS A 216 -8.58 -23.57 9.00
N SER A 217 -8.61 -24.79 8.48
CA SER A 217 -8.61 -25.96 9.36
C SER A 217 -7.28 -26.00 10.11
N THR A 218 -7.31 -25.83 11.43
CA THR A 218 -6.16 -26.09 12.28
C THR A 218 -6.05 -27.60 12.43
N GLN A 219 -5.49 -28.26 11.41
CA GLN A 219 -5.18 -29.67 11.47
C GLN A 219 -4.05 -29.87 12.48
N GLU A 220 -4.37 -30.31 13.70
CA GLU A 220 -3.38 -30.95 14.60
C GLU A 220 -3.07 -32.40 14.16
N GLN A 221 -3.55 -32.84 13.00
CA GLN A 221 -3.34 -34.19 12.50
C GLN A 221 -2.10 -34.24 11.59
N ARG A 222 -0.94 -34.55 12.18
CA ARG A 222 0.31 -34.90 11.46
C ARG A 222 0.19 -36.22 10.67
N THR A 223 -0.92 -36.96 10.78
CA THR A 223 -1.13 -38.22 10.06
C THR A 223 -2.60 -38.35 9.62
N LYS A 224 -2.82 -38.91 8.41
CA LYS A 224 -4.12 -39.15 7.73
C LYS A 224 -4.78 -37.91 7.07
N LEU A 225 -4.18 -37.43 5.98
CA LEU A 225 -4.71 -36.38 5.06
C LEU A 225 -5.92 -36.84 4.21
N GLY A 226 -6.73 -37.78 4.69
CA GLY A 226 -7.90 -38.26 3.94
C GLY A 226 -9.00 -37.20 3.88
N TRP A 227 -9.49 -36.91 2.67
CA TRP A 227 -10.69 -36.08 2.44
C TRP A 227 -11.88 -36.67 3.22
N ARG A 228 -12.26 -36.06 4.34
CA ARG A 228 -13.47 -36.45 5.06
C ARG A 228 -14.68 -35.81 4.38
N SER A 229 -15.44 -36.61 3.65
CA SER A 229 -16.76 -36.21 3.17
C SER A 229 -17.73 -36.15 4.35
N LYS A 230 -18.20 -34.94 4.65
CA LYS A 230 -19.38 -34.59 5.46
C LYS A 230 -19.54 -35.35 6.79
N SER A 231 -19.10 -34.74 7.89
CA SER A 231 -19.62 -35.06 9.22
C SER A 231 -20.61 -33.99 9.71
N LYS A 232 -21.84 -34.46 9.94
CA LYS A 232 -22.99 -33.91 10.68
C LYS A 232 -22.85 -32.51 11.31
N ALA A 233 -23.85 -31.67 11.03
CA ALA A 233 -24.09 -30.36 11.60
C ALA A 233 -23.91 -30.33 13.14
N ALA A 234 -22.81 -29.73 13.58
CA ALA A 234 -22.61 -29.37 14.98
C ALA A 234 -23.46 -28.13 15.32
N LYS A 235 -23.90 -28.04 16.58
CA LYS A 235 -24.69 -26.92 17.12
C LYS A 235 -24.00 -25.56 16.81
N PRO A 236 -24.76 -24.51 16.46
CA PRO A 236 -24.22 -23.25 15.91
C PRO A 236 -23.34 -22.45 16.88
N SER A 237 -23.32 -22.80 18.17
CA SER A 237 -22.56 -22.09 19.20
C SER A 237 -21.06 -22.43 19.22
N ASN A 238 -20.67 -23.64 18.80
CA ASN A 238 -19.26 -24.11 18.91
C ASN A 238 -18.55 -24.23 17.56
N ILE A 239 -19.13 -23.75 16.47
CA ILE A 239 -18.55 -23.91 15.12
C ILE A 239 -17.18 -23.24 14.99
N LEU A 240 -16.94 -22.12 15.69
CA LEU A 240 -15.64 -21.44 15.70
C LEU A 240 -14.57 -22.19 16.52
N GLN A 241 -14.97 -23.14 17.37
CA GLN A 241 -14.06 -23.95 18.19
C GLN A 241 -13.71 -25.29 17.54
N THR A 242 -14.40 -25.69 16.47
CA THR A 242 -14.05 -26.94 15.77
C THR A 242 -12.79 -26.75 14.94
N SER A 243 -12.03 -27.83 14.73
CA SER A 243 -10.83 -27.86 13.89
C SER A 243 -11.12 -27.74 12.39
N ASP A 244 -12.39 -27.70 12.01
CA ASP A 244 -12.82 -27.72 10.61
C ASP A 244 -12.61 -26.35 9.95
N CYS A 245 -12.36 -26.37 8.64
CA CYS A 245 -12.32 -25.14 7.85
C CYS A 245 -13.72 -24.53 7.77
N LEU A 246 -13.83 -23.22 8.01
CA LEU A 246 -15.08 -22.47 7.90
C LEU A 246 -15.00 -21.53 6.72
N GLY A 247 -16.10 -21.39 5.99
CA GLY A 247 -16.21 -20.47 4.86
C GLY A 247 -15.72 -21.03 3.51
N ALA A 248 -15.01 -22.17 3.50
CA ALA A 248 -14.54 -22.79 2.26
C ALA A 248 -15.70 -23.14 1.29
N GLU A 249 -16.78 -23.74 1.80
CA GLU A 249 -17.95 -24.07 0.98
C GLU A 249 -18.64 -22.81 0.43
N THR A 250 -18.72 -21.74 1.24
CA THR A 250 -19.30 -20.45 0.84
C THR A 250 -18.47 -19.78 -0.24
N LEU A 251 -17.13 -19.76 -0.07
CA LEU A 251 -16.20 -19.22 -1.06
C LEU A 251 -16.30 -20.00 -2.38
N ILE A 252 -16.27 -21.33 -2.33
CA ILE A 252 -16.39 -22.17 -3.53
C ILE A 252 -17.75 -21.96 -4.21
N LYS A 253 -18.84 -21.84 -3.45
CA LYS A 253 -20.17 -21.57 -4.02
C LYS A 253 -20.21 -20.21 -4.72
N LEU A 254 -19.59 -19.19 -4.13
CA LEU A 254 -19.49 -17.85 -4.70
C LEU A 254 -18.66 -17.87 -6.00
N LEU A 255 -17.49 -18.52 -6.00
CA LEU A 255 -16.66 -18.67 -7.20
C LEU A 255 -17.36 -19.47 -8.31
N LYS A 256 -18.10 -20.54 -7.95
CA LYS A 256 -18.92 -21.30 -8.90
C LYS A 256 -20.03 -20.48 -9.53
N ASN A 257 -20.58 -19.48 -8.82
CA ASN A 257 -21.58 -18.60 -9.39
C ASN A 257 -20.96 -17.67 -10.44
N TYR A 258 -19.78 -17.10 -10.16
CA TYR A 258 -19.05 -16.28 -11.14
C TYR A 258 -18.63 -17.08 -12.38
N SER A 259 -18.19 -18.33 -12.18
CA SER A 259 -17.87 -19.25 -13.28
C SER A 259 -19.06 -19.62 -14.17
N ARG A 260 -20.30 -19.45 -13.71
CA ARG A 260 -21.51 -19.81 -14.47
C ARG A 260 -22.13 -18.62 -15.17
N SER A 261 -21.95 -17.41 -14.64
CA SER A 261 -22.50 -16.18 -15.21
C SER A 261 -21.67 -15.66 -16.38
N HIS A 262 -20.42 -16.12 -16.52
CA HIS A 262 -19.55 -15.73 -17.62
C HIS A 262 -18.88 -16.97 -18.23
N GLU A 263 -18.88 -17.07 -19.56
CA GLU A 263 -18.16 -18.10 -20.33
C GLU A 263 -16.64 -17.88 -20.31
N VAL A 264 -16.02 -17.77 -19.12
CA VAL A 264 -14.60 -17.44 -18.95
C VAL A 264 -13.79 -18.60 -18.37
N LEU A 265 -12.55 -18.70 -18.85
CA LEU A 265 -11.48 -19.47 -18.25
C LEU A 265 -11.05 -18.77 -16.95
N ASN A 266 -11.63 -19.17 -15.82
CA ASN A 266 -11.43 -18.47 -14.55
C ASN A 266 -9.97 -18.54 -14.07
N SER A 267 -9.22 -17.48 -14.29
CA SER A 267 -7.96 -17.23 -13.60
C SER A 267 -8.25 -16.54 -12.26
N ILE A 268 -7.87 -17.19 -11.15
CA ILE A 268 -8.10 -16.70 -9.79
C ILE A 268 -6.75 -16.36 -9.17
N SER A 269 -6.58 -15.09 -8.77
CA SER A 269 -5.38 -14.63 -8.08
C SER A 269 -5.68 -14.13 -6.67
N PHE A 270 -4.74 -14.38 -5.77
CA PHE A 270 -4.80 -13.98 -4.37
C PHE A 270 -3.82 -12.84 -4.14
N LEU A 271 -4.30 -11.74 -3.54
CA LEU A 271 -3.48 -10.61 -3.12
C LEU A 271 -3.54 -10.54 -1.58
N SER A 272 -2.37 -10.47 -0.94
CA SER A 272 -2.20 -10.47 0.52
C SER A 272 -1.23 -9.37 0.96
#